data_AF-A0A839UAA4-F1
#
_entry.id   AF-A0A839UAA4-F1
#
_cell.length_a   1.000
_cell.length_b   1.000
_cell.length_c   1.000
_cell.angle_alpha   90.00
_cell.angle_beta   90.00
_cell.angle_gamma   90.00
#
_symmetry.space_group_name_H-M   'P 1'
#
loop_
_entity.id
_entity.type
_entity.pdbx_description
1 polymer ?
#
loop_
_entity_poly.entity_id
_entity_poly.type
_entity_poly.pdbx_seq_one_letter_code
_entity_poly.pdbx_strand_id
1 'polypeptide(L)'
;MREVMSCAVSSYDRLPKEERKKLFDTSLALGEDQPIDADTLSTAVLQELSRRTSLVIFNDPEGSEQERPGQIRVYEPVGEDFFTQVRICRINDLRTASYIPTLTPGDLLPDEVQHDCSSQIVDGAVQVVCQVRTDDCPGHRFNEEVCLRVLDIEAGNSVVLRGVNYFSTEAKVRLTSRPPATVVREVDAHVFGDITTPVRETNANGDSVLINDCRVDDRITFRLPDDLPPAIYEIQVVVPNITGIASLGPSMISNTEFINVLPASTARFEITAERLGCRKESSPTWAGSDEVGLTFLTIALFPDLTMSEAVTNKFPIFGDVDSAENRTLNRVLFEQQQPIAAIVVTALGHEVDGQDAYDNMITDWKDIFVDLVKDQWKYITAGLSAAGGIAAIAKLGPYAWIAIGIGALVTAGIDLIIALWAPADLIIEDSLGYSTGDLTALTSENYPAPSTSSYVTAGKITVNPQFVDKIPLQYRVRHDYVDHDEDTRYDITYRINRVA
;
A
#
# COMPACT_ATOMS: atom_id res chain seq x y z
N MET A 1 0.28 -1.22 -31.56
CA MET A 1 -0.14 -2.59 -31.20
C MET A 1 -0.20 -3.54 -32.40
N ARG A 2 -0.87 -3.18 -33.51
CA ARG A 2 -0.97 -4.01 -34.74
C ARG A 2 0.38 -4.38 -35.39
N GLU A 3 1.33 -3.44 -35.44
CA GLU A 3 2.70 -3.68 -35.96
C GLU A 3 3.54 -4.54 -35.02
N VAL A 4 3.35 -4.39 -33.70
CA VAL A 4 4.02 -5.24 -32.70
C VAL A 4 3.51 -6.68 -32.80
N MET A 5 2.20 -6.87 -32.99
CA MET A 5 1.61 -8.19 -33.21
C MET A 5 2.02 -8.80 -34.55
N SER A 6 2.12 -8.02 -35.63
CA SER A 6 2.61 -8.54 -36.92
C SER A 6 4.08 -8.93 -36.85
N CYS A 7 4.91 -8.19 -36.11
CA CYS A 7 6.30 -8.54 -35.85
C CYS A 7 6.40 -9.86 -35.06
N ALA A 8 5.60 -10.03 -34.00
CA ALA A 8 5.56 -11.27 -33.22
C ALA A 8 5.14 -12.48 -34.06
N VAL A 9 4.09 -12.35 -34.88
CA VAL A 9 3.65 -13.41 -35.82
C VAL A 9 4.73 -13.72 -36.85
N SER A 10 5.36 -12.69 -37.45
CA SER A 10 6.41 -12.91 -38.45
C SER A 10 7.67 -13.56 -37.87
N SER A 11 8.02 -13.24 -36.63
CA SER A 11 9.12 -13.86 -35.90
C SER A 11 8.80 -15.31 -35.56
N TYR A 12 7.55 -15.60 -35.20
CA TYR A 12 7.07 -16.96 -34.97
C TYR A 12 7.10 -17.82 -36.24
N ASP A 13 6.58 -17.32 -37.36
CA ASP A 13 6.52 -18.07 -38.62
C ASP A 13 7.90 -18.42 -39.19
N ARG A 14 8.92 -17.63 -38.83
CA ARG A 14 10.32 -17.88 -39.19
C ARG A 14 10.97 -18.99 -38.38
N LEU A 15 10.35 -19.46 -37.31
CA LEU A 15 10.88 -20.56 -36.52
C LEU A 15 10.69 -21.89 -37.25
N PRO A 16 11.68 -22.80 -37.23
CA PRO A 16 11.54 -24.16 -37.71
C PRO A 16 10.29 -24.83 -37.16
N LYS A 17 9.61 -25.65 -37.98
CA LYS A 17 8.35 -26.32 -37.59
C LYS A 17 8.46 -27.12 -36.29
N GLU A 18 9.62 -27.74 -36.06
CA GLU A 18 9.92 -28.50 -34.85
C GLU A 18 10.21 -27.61 -33.61
N GLU A 19 10.59 -26.35 -33.79
CA GLU A 19 10.72 -25.38 -32.71
C GLU A 19 9.36 -24.74 -32.39
N ARG A 20 8.55 -24.45 -33.41
CA ARG A 20 7.17 -23.97 -33.21
C ARG A 20 6.31 -24.96 -32.42
N LYS A 21 6.42 -26.25 -32.71
CA LYS A 21 5.76 -27.33 -31.94
C LYS A 21 6.22 -27.43 -30.48
N LYS A 22 7.39 -26.89 -30.13
CA LYS A 22 7.89 -26.83 -28.75
C LYS A 22 7.47 -25.56 -28.01
N LEU A 23 6.96 -24.56 -28.74
CA LEU A 23 6.61 -23.25 -28.19
C LEU A 23 5.14 -23.14 -27.80
N PHE A 24 4.30 -24.07 -28.26
CA PHE A 24 2.89 -24.13 -27.94
C PHE A 24 2.50 -25.52 -27.45
N ASP A 25 1.47 -25.57 -26.62
CA ASP A 25 0.81 -26.82 -26.26
C ASP A 25 0.39 -27.56 -27.54
N THR A 26 0.63 -28.86 -27.59
CA THR A 26 0.27 -29.70 -28.75
C THR A 26 -1.23 -29.69 -29.07
N SER A 27 -2.08 -29.33 -28.11
CA SER A 27 -3.52 -29.09 -28.31
C SER A 27 -3.82 -27.93 -29.26
N LEU A 28 -2.87 -27.00 -29.43
CA LEU A 28 -2.97 -25.89 -30.41
C LEU A 28 -2.45 -26.27 -31.80
N ALA A 29 -1.89 -27.48 -31.97
CA ALA A 29 -1.43 -27.99 -33.25
C ALA A 29 -2.59 -28.59 -34.06
N LEU A 30 -3.65 -27.80 -34.27
CA LEU A 30 -4.77 -28.17 -35.16
C LEU A 30 -4.31 -28.12 -36.63
N GLY A 31 -4.99 -28.90 -37.49
CA GLY A 31 -4.76 -28.85 -38.94
C GLY A 31 -5.06 -27.47 -39.53
N GLU A 32 -4.45 -27.11 -40.67
CA GLU A 32 -4.60 -25.80 -41.33
C GLU A 32 -6.07 -25.41 -41.61
N ASP A 33 -6.98 -26.39 -41.64
CA ASP A 33 -8.40 -26.23 -41.95
C ASP A 33 -9.30 -26.14 -40.70
N GLN A 34 -8.75 -26.19 -39.49
CA GLN A 34 -9.50 -26.14 -38.24
C GLN A 34 -9.20 -24.84 -37.46
N PRO A 35 -10.15 -23.88 -37.40
CA PRO A 35 -9.98 -22.72 -36.54
C PRO A 35 -9.95 -23.16 -35.07
N ILE A 36 -9.00 -22.61 -34.31
CA ILE A 36 -8.94 -22.79 -32.85
C ILE A 36 -10.13 -22.07 -32.23
N ASP A 37 -10.97 -22.79 -31.48
CA ASP A 37 -12.07 -22.19 -30.74
C ASP A 37 -11.58 -21.43 -29.49
N ALA A 38 -12.43 -20.54 -28.96
CA ALA A 38 -12.07 -19.67 -27.84
C ALA A 38 -11.75 -20.44 -26.55
N ASP A 39 -12.38 -21.59 -26.32
CA ASP A 39 -12.19 -22.38 -25.10
C ASP A 39 -10.86 -23.14 -25.15
N THR A 40 -10.53 -23.73 -26.30
CA THR A 40 -9.24 -24.38 -26.56
C THR A 40 -8.08 -23.38 -26.43
N LEU A 41 -8.22 -22.19 -27.01
CA LEU A 41 -7.21 -21.14 -26.88
C LEU A 41 -7.05 -20.66 -25.43
N SER A 42 -8.17 -20.41 -24.73
CA SER A 42 -8.14 -19.94 -23.34
C SER A 42 -7.49 -20.97 -22.41
N THR A 43 -7.80 -22.26 -22.61
CA THR A 43 -7.21 -23.36 -21.84
C THR A 43 -5.71 -23.46 -22.05
N ALA A 44 -5.25 -23.41 -23.31
CA ALA A 44 -3.82 -23.47 -23.61
C ALA A 44 -3.05 -22.24 -23.07
N VAL A 45 -3.66 -21.06 -23.10
CA VAL A 45 -3.08 -19.84 -22.48
C VAL A 45 -3.00 -20.00 -20.97
N LEU A 46 -4.04 -20.49 -20.30
CA LEU A 46 -4.02 -20.76 -18.86
C LEU A 46 -2.96 -21.78 -18.48
N GLN A 47 -2.80 -22.85 -19.26
CA GLN A 47 -1.76 -23.86 -19.06
C GLN A 47 -0.36 -23.27 -19.22
N GLU A 48 -0.10 -22.48 -20.27
CA GLU A 48 1.20 -21.84 -20.44
C GLU A 48 1.47 -20.80 -19.34
N LEU A 49 0.47 -20.03 -18.91
CA LEU A 49 0.60 -19.11 -17.77
C LEU A 49 0.93 -19.87 -16.48
N SER A 50 0.23 -20.97 -16.20
CA SER A 50 0.48 -21.84 -15.05
C SER A 50 1.90 -22.39 -15.08
N ARG A 51 2.30 -22.98 -16.22
CA ARG A 51 3.65 -23.56 -16.42
C ARG A 51 4.76 -22.51 -16.28
N ARG A 52 4.56 -21.31 -16.83
CA ARG A 52 5.54 -20.21 -16.71
C ARG A 52 5.63 -19.71 -15.27
N THR A 53 4.50 -19.57 -14.60
CA THR A 53 4.44 -19.19 -13.19
C THR A 53 5.14 -20.24 -12.34
N SER A 54 4.89 -21.52 -12.61
CA SER A 54 5.55 -22.65 -11.96
C SER A 54 7.07 -22.63 -12.17
N LEU A 55 7.54 -22.39 -13.39
CA LEU A 55 8.97 -22.25 -13.67
C LEU A 55 9.60 -21.06 -12.93
N VAL A 56 8.91 -19.92 -12.83
CA VAL A 56 9.41 -18.75 -12.11
C VAL A 56 9.46 -19.02 -10.60
N ILE A 57 8.37 -19.57 -10.04
CA ILE A 57 8.20 -19.74 -8.59
C ILE A 57 8.88 -20.99 -8.04
N PHE A 58 8.98 -22.08 -8.81
CA PHE A 58 9.48 -23.39 -8.39
C PHE A 58 10.70 -23.88 -9.17
N ASN A 59 11.09 -23.19 -10.25
CA ASN A 59 12.13 -23.66 -11.19
C ASN A 59 11.80 -25.06 -11.77
N ASP A 60 10.50 -25.38 -11.82
CA ASP A 60 9.97 -26.66 -12.26
C ASP A 60 8.60 -26.42 -12.92
N PRO A 61 8.34 -26.95 -14.13
CA PRO A 61 7.08 -26.73 -14.83
C PRO A 61 5.87 -27.38 -14.15
N GLU A 62 6.07 -28.41 -13.32
CA GLU A 62 5.02 -29.13 -12.60
C GLU A 62 4.92 -28.71 -11.13
N GLY A 63 5.85 -27.89 -10.65
CA GLY A 63 5.95 -27.50 -9.25
C GLY A 63 4.73 -26.79 -8.66
N SER A 64 3.88 -26.15 -9.47
CA SER A 64 2.63 -25.53 -9.03
C SER A 64 1.48 -26.52 -8.82
N GLU A 65 1.56 -27.72 -9.39
CA GLU A 65 0.51 -28.75 -9.31
C GLU A 65 0.94 -29.93 -8.43
N GLN A 66 2.25 -30.16 -8.31
CA GLN A 66 2.81 -31.29 -7.57
C GLN A 66 3.57 -30.82 -6.35
N GLU A 67 2.97 -31.00 -5.18
CA GLU A 67 3.71 -30.86 -3.93
C GLU A 67 4.76 -31.94 -3.77
N ARG A 68 5.88 -31.59 -3.14
CA ARG A 68 6.87 -32.58 -2.72
C ARG A 68 7.65 -32.12 -1.49
N PRO A 69 7.97 -33.03 -0.56
CA PRO A 69 8.77 -32.69 0.60
C PRO A 69 10.23 -32.42 0.21
N GLY A 70 10.86 -31.50 0.94
CA GLY A 70 12.31 -31.32 0.92
C GLY A 70 13.06 -32.45 1.61
N GLN A 71 14.39 -32.48 1.49
CA GLN A 71 15.19 -33.43 2.26
C GLN A 71 15.31 -32.99 3.72
N ILE A 72 15.28 -33.97 4.63
CA ILE A 72 15.44 -33.73 6.07
C ILE A 72 16.90 -33.36 6.37
N ARG A 73 17.12 -32.13 6.84
CA ARG A 73 18.42 -31.54 7.20
C ARG A 73 18.39 -31.04 8.64
N VAL A 74 17.92 -31.88 9.55
CA VAL A 74 17.90 -31.60 10.99
C VAL A 74 18.91 -32.44 11.74
N TYR A 75 19.24 -32.01 12.95
CA TYR A 75 20.05 -32.79 13.88
C TYR A 75 19.48 -32.69 15.30
N GLU A 76 19.86 -33.63 16.16
CA GLU A 76 19.47 -33.61 17.57
C GLU A 76 20.26 -32.50 18.29
N PRO A 77 19.59 -31.49 18.88
CA PRO A 77 20.28 -30.43 19.59
C PRO A 77 21.04 -31.00 20.79
N VAL A 78 22.31 -30.59 20.96
CA VAL A 78 23.14 -31.04 22.08
C VAL A 78 23.57 -29.84 22.92
N GLY A 79 23.28 -29.87 24.22
CA GLY A 79 23.61 -28.78 25.14
C GLY A 79 22.75 -27.53 24.92
N GLU A 80 23.37 -26.34 25.01
CA GLU A 80 22.73 -25.05 24.75
C GLU A 80 22.77 -24.71 23.26
N ASP A 81 22.07 -25.50 22.45
CA ASP A 81 21.91 -25.23 21.03
C ASP A 81 20.53 -24.60 20.76
N PHE A 82 20.55 -23.32 20.42
CA PHE A 82 19.36 -22.53 20.09
C PHE A 82 19.16 -22.37 18.57
N PHE A 83 19.83 -23.19 17.76
CA PHE A 83 19.71 -23.13 16.31
C PHE A 83 18.32 -23.53 15.84
N THR A 84 17.64 -22.62 15.15
CA THR A 84 16.35 -22.90 14.53
C THR A 84 16.52 -23.85 13.35
N GLN A 85 16.00 -25.07 13.48
CA GLN A 85 16.13 -26.13 12.47
C GLN A 85 15.32 -25.82 11.20
N VAL A 86 14.12 -25.26 11.33
CA VAL A 86 13.31 -24.77 10.18
C VAL A 86 13.59 -23.29 10.00
N ARG A 87 13.76 -22.81 8.76
CA ARG A 87 14.15 -21.42 8.56
C ARG A 87 13.53 -20.79 7.33
N ILE A 88 12.98 -19.59 7.50
CA ILE A 88 12.59 -18.69 6.41
C ILE A 88 13.80 -17.84 6.05
N CYS A 89 14.37 -18.11 4.87
CA CYS A 89 15.51 -17.40 4.31
C CYS A 89 15.10 -16.24 3.42
N ARG A 90 13.97 -16.36 2.71
CA ARG A 90 13.45 -15.29 1.85
C ARG A 90 11.93 -15.20 1.88
N ILE A 91 11.41 -14.00 1.63
CA ILE A 91 10.00 -13.71 1.38
C ILE A 91 9.91 -12.96 0.06
N ASN A 92 9.14 -13.46 -0.92
CA ASN A 92 8.99 -12.87 -2.26
C ASN A 92 10.34 -12.38 -2.85
N ASP A 93 11.36 -13.23 -2.76
CA ASP A 93 12.76 -13.00 -3.18
C ASP A 93 13.68 -12.16 -2.27
N LEU A 94 13.15 -11.41 -1.31
CA LEU A 94 13.96 -10.62 -0.36
C LEU A 94 14.56 -11.49 0.73
N ARG A 95 15.86 -11.32 1.03
CA ARG A 95 16.53 -12.06 2.12
C ARG A 95 16.08 -11.53 3.48
N THR A 96 15.89 -12.44 4.42
CA THR A 96 15.43 -12.15 5.78
C THR A 96 16.58 -11.83 6.73
N ALA A 97 16.26 -11.35 7.95
CA ALA A 97 17.23 -11.21 9.04
C ALA A 97 17.92 -12.55 9.37
N SER A 98 17.22 -13.65 9.14
CA SER A 98 17.65 -15.00 9.49
C SER A 98 18.46 -15.68 8.37
N TYR A 99 18.84 -14.96 7.31
CA TYR A 99 19.59 -15.52 6.18
C TYR A 99 20.96 -16.07 6.62
N ILE A 100 21.30 -17.29 6.18
CA ILE A 100 22.61 -17.94 6.38
C ILE A 100 23.22 -18.31 5.03
N PRO A 101 24.48 -17.93 4.72
CA PRO A 101 25.43 -17.22 5.60
C PRO A 101 24.97 -15.82 6.00
N THR A 102 25.27 -15.41 7.23
CA THR A 102 24.85 -14.11 7.77
C THR A 102 25.34 -12.99 6.85
N LEU A 103 24.44 -12.08 6.51
CA LEU A 103 24.76 -10.92 5.68
C LEU A 103 25.61 -9.93 6.48
N THR A 104 26.40 -9.12 5.79
CA THR A 104 26.97 -7.89 6.34
C THR A 104 26.14 -6.69 5.90
N PRO A 105 26.22 -5.52 6.57
CA PRO A 105 25.46 -4.34 6.16
C PRO A 105 25.68 -3.93 4.69
N GLY A 106 26.89 -4.16 4.16
CA GLY A 106 27.23 -3.89 2.76
C GLY A 106 26.64 -4.91 1.76
N ASP A 107 26.14 -6.05 2.23
CA ASP A 107 25.51 -7.08 1.40
C ASP A 107 24.02 -6.85 1.20
N LEU A 108 23.38 -6.00 2.02
CA LEU A 108 21.94 -5.72 1.92
C LEU A 108 21.63 -4.97 0.63
N LEU A 109 20.60 -5.43 -0.08
CA LEU A 109 20.09 -4.72 -1.25
C LEU A 109 19.20 -3.55 -0.81
N PRO A 110 19.09 -2.48 -1.61
CA PRO A 110 18.17 -1.38 -1.33
C PRO A 110 16.73 -1.86 -1.09
N ASP A 111 16.27 -2.87 -1.83
CA ASP A 111 14.90 -3.38 -1.69
C ASP A 111 14.69 -4.19 -0.40
N GLU A 112 15.75 -4.55 0.34
CA GLU A 112 15.69 -5.33 1.59
C GLU A 112 15.66 -4.46 2.85
N VAL A 113 15.89 -3.14 2.69
CA VAL A 113 15.88 -2.18 3.81
C VAL A 113 14.64 -1.30 3.77
N GLN A 114 14.12 -0.98 4.96
CA GLN A 114 12.98 -0.11 5.12
C GLN A 114 13.38 1.33 4.79
N HIS A 115 12.56 1.99 3.99
CA HIS A 115 12.72 3.40 3.69
C HIS A 115 11.50 4.17 4.17
N ASP A 116 11.76 5.33 4.77
CA ASP A 116 10.76 6.38 4.94
C ASP A 116 10.98 7.35 3.79
N CYS A 117 10.08 7.28 2.81
CA CYS A 117 10.05 8.27 1.75
C CYS A 117 9.17 9.43 2.18
N SER A 118 9.60 10.62 1.80
CA SER A 118 8.80 11.82 1.85
C SER A 118 9.08 12.59 0.59
N SER A 119 8.09 13.29 0.09
CA SER A 119 8.32 14.18 -1.02
C SER A 119 8.66 15.57 -0.50
N GLN A 120 9.71 16.17 -1.06
CA GLN A 120 10.23 17.47 -0.64
C GLN A 120 10.40 18.35 -1.87
N ILE A 121 10.18 19.65 -1.72
CA ILE A 121 10.53 20.63 -2.75
C ILE A 121 12.01 20.96 -2.58
N VAL A 122 12.84 20.50 -3.50
CA VAL A 122 14.29 20.78 -3.54
C VAL A 122 14.57 21.56 -4.81
N ASP A 123 15.09 22.78 -4.66
CA ASP A 123 15.37 23.71 -5.76
C ASP A 123 14.16 24.00 -6.67
N GLY A 124 12.96 24.08 -6.09
CA GLY A 124 11.72 24.36 -6.80
C GLY A 124 11.15 23.19 -7.60
N ALA A 125 11.72 21.98 -7.45
CA ALA A 125 11.18 20.75 -8.01
C ALA A 125 10.79 19.76 -6.91
N VAL A 126 9.68 19.05 -7.11
CA VAL A 126 9.28 17.96 -6.21
C VAL A 126 10.24 16.78 -6.41
N GLN A 127 10.93 16.41 -5.34
CA GLN A 127 11.81 15.25 -5.29
C GLN A 127 11.31 14.28 -4.22
N VAL A 128 11.26 12.99 -4.56
CA VAL A 128 11.02 11.93 -3.58
C VAL A 128 12.33 11.67 -2.87
N VAL A 129 12.41 12.06 -1.60
CA VAL A 129 13.56 11.84 -0.72
C VAL A 129 13.24 10.63 0.15
N CYS A 130 13.88 9.51 -0.15
CA CYS A 130 13.82 8.30 0.67
C CYS A 130 15.03 8.24 1.59
N GLN A 131 14.77 8.12 2.89
CA GLN A 131 15.81 7.87 3.89
C GLN A 131 15.65 6.44 4.40
N VAL A 132 16.77 5.78 4.60
CA VAL A 132 16.78 4.46 5.26
C VAL A 132 16.32 4.65 6.70
N ARG A 133 15.33 3.88 7.12
CA ARG A 133 14.81 3.91 8.49
C ARG A 133 15.75 3.13 9.41
N THR A 134 16.14 3.75 10.52
CA THR A 134 17.08 3.18 11.50
C THR A 134 16.45 2.96 12.88
N ASP A 135 15.31 3.59 13.14
CA ASP A 135 14.56 3.51 14.39
C ASP A 135 13.11 3.02 14.18
N ASP A 136 12.47 2.65 15.30
CA ASP A 136 11.06 2.19 15.33
C ASP A 136 10.72 1.16 14.22
N CYS A 137 11.48 0.07 14.13
CA CYS A 137 11.36 -0.86 13.01
C CYS A 137 10.01 -1.61 13.04
N PRO A 138 9.26 -1.64 11.92
CA PRO A 138 7.98 -2.35 11.85
C PRO A 138 8.17 -3.88 11.98
N GLY A 139 9.33 -4.40 11.57
CA GLY A 139 9.74 -5.79 11.70
C GLY A 139 11.12 -5.92 12.35
N HIS A 140 12.02 -6.66 11.70
CA HIS A 140 13.36 -6.87 12.22
C HIS A 140 14.25 -5.64 12.10
N ARG A 141 15.20 -5.53 13.04
CA ARG A 141 16.34 -4.64 12.93
C ARG A 141 17.59 -5.46 12.64
N PHE A 142 18.34 -5.06 11.61
CA PHE A 142 19.58 -5.70 11.22
C PHE A 142 20.77 -5.02 11.90
N ASN A 143 21.59 -5.79 12.64
CA ASN A 143 22.75 -5.32 13.39
C ASN A 143 22.50 -4.07 14.27
N GLU A 144 21.29 -3.92 14.80
CA GLU A 144 20.87 -2.75 15.60
C GLU A 144 20.91 -1.38 14.89
N GLU A 145 21.24 -1.34 13.59
CA GLU A 145 21.46 -0.08 12.85
C GLU A 145 20.35 0.22 11.84
N VAL A 146 19.82 -0.80 11.15
CA VAL A 146 18.91 -0.58 10.00
C VAL A 146 17.65 -1.42 10.15
N CYS A 147 16.49 -0.84 9.84
CA CYS A 147 15.25 -1.59 9.78
C CYS A 147 15.19 -2.39 8.48
N LEU A 148 14.94 -3.70 8.59
CA LEU A 148 14.65 -4.51 7.41
C LEU A 148 13.25 -4.23 6.91
N ARG A 149 13.08 -4.34 5.59
CA ARG A 149 11.81 -4.10 4.94
C ARG A 149 10.78 -5.13 5.38
N VAL A 150 9.62 -4.64 5.80
CA VAL A 150 8.42 -5.46 5.94
C VAL A 150 7.65 -5.40 4.63
N LEU A 151 7.40 -6.56 4.01
CA LEU A 151 6.73 -6.61 2.72
C LEU A 151 5.25 -6.33 2.85
N ASP A 152 4.77 -5.43 2.01
CA ASP A 152 3.36 -5.11 1.87
C ASP A 152 2.67 -6.09 0.92
N ILE A 153 1.63 -6.76 1.41
CA ILE A 153 0.92 -7.81 0.66
C ILE A 153 -0.58 -7.65 0.87
N GLU A 154 -1.34 -7.48 -0.21
CA GLU A 154 -2.80 -7.39 -0.13
C GLU A 154 -3.39 -8.70 0.39
N ALA A 155 -4.44 -8.60 1.21
CA ALA A 155 -5.30 -9.73 1.52
C ALA A 155 -5.78 -10.38 0.21
N GLY A 156 -5.70 -11.71 0.15
CA GLY A 156 -5.99 -12.47 -1.07
C GLY A 156 -4.81 -12.70 -2.00
N ASN A 157 -3.67 -12.04 -1.84
CA ASN A 157 -2.50 -12.29 -2.66
C ASN A 157 -1.66 -13.46 -2.12
N SER A 158 -0.86 -14.06 -3.02
CA SER A 158 0.05 -15.14 -2.69
C SER A 158 1.41 -14.63 -2.19
N VAL A 159 2.00 -15.40 -1.28
CA VAL A 159 3.33 -15.17 -0.71
C VAL A 159 4.19 -16.39 -0.98
N VAL A 160 5.45 -16.16 -1.36
CA VAL A 160 6.46 -17.20 -1.56
C VAL A 160 7.50 -17.10 -0.46
N LEU A 161 7.66 -18.18 0.30
CA LEU A 161 8.73 -18.36 1.28
C LEU A 161 9.77 -19.31 0.72
N ARG A 162 11.05 -18.94 0.81
CA ARG A 162 12.16 -19.86 0.52
C ARG A 162 12.97 -20.10 1.77
N GLY A 163 13.46 -21.33 1.94
CA GLY A 163 14.09 -21.72 3.19
C GLY A 163 14.69 -23.11 3.19
N VAL A 164 14.84 -23.63 4.40
CA VAL A 164 15.37 -24.97 4.65
C VAL A 164 14.48 -25.71 5.64
N ASN A 165 14.41 -27.03 5.45
CA ASN A 165 13.66 -27.99 6.24
C ASN A 165 12.14 -27.90 6.07
N TYR A 166 11.66 -27.63 4.85
CA TYR A 166 10.25 -27.80 4.49
C TYR A 166 10.02 -29.23 3.96
N PHE A 167 10.30 -30.22 4.81
CA PHE A 167 10.31 -31.64 4.45
C PHE A 167 8.98 -32.36 4.65
N SER A 168 7.88 -31.64 4.86
CA SER A 168 6.54 -32.20 4.93
C SER A 168 5.60 -31.34 4.09
N THR A 169 4.78 -31.98 3.24
CA THR A 169 3.71 -31.31 2.49
C THR A 169 2.55 -30.89 3.40
N GLU A 170 2.52 -31.34 4.64
CA GLU A 170 1.57 -30.89 5.66
C GLU A 170 2.05 -29.63 6.40
N ALA A 171 3.15 -29.00 5.96
CA ALA A 171 3.61 -27.76 6.55
C ALA A 171 2.58 -26.63 6.37
N LYS A 172 2.42 -25.83 7.42
CA LYS A 172 1.49 -24.68 7.44
C LYS A 172 2.25 -23.39 7.66
N VAL A 173 1.62 -22.27 7.31
CA VAL A 173 2.12 -20.94 7.70
C VAL A 173 1.22 -20.39 8.79
N ARG A 174 1.82 -20.03 9.91
CA ARG A 174 1.16 -19.33 11.01
C ARG A 174 1.35 -17.83 10.86
N LEU A 175 0.24 -17.11 10.86
CA LEU A 175 0.13 -15.67 10.85
C LEU A 175 -0.32 -15.21 12.24
N THR A 176 0.44 -14.34 12.89
CA THR A 176 0.11 -13.76 14.20
C THR A 176 0.16 -12.24 14.09
N SER A 177 -0.98 -11.56 14.24
CA SER A 177 -1.02 -10.10 14.15
C SER A 177 -0.32 -9.46 15.35
N ARG A 178 0.42 -8.37 15.14
CA ARG A 178 0.97 -7.59 16.24
C ARG A 178 -0.13 -6.75 16.93
N PRO A 179 0.01 -6.48 18.24
CA PRO A 179 -0.90 -5.58 18.95
C PRO A 179 -1.06 -4.23 18.22
N PRO A 180 -2.26 -3.64 18.23
CA PRO A 180 -3.42 -4.01 19.05
C PRO A 180 -4.24 -5.20 18.50
N ALA A 181 -3.95 -5.68 17.30
CA ALA A 181 -4.62 -6.84 16.72
C ALA A 181 -4.24 -8.13 17.49
N THR A 182 -5.19 -9.07 17.59
CA THR A 182 -5.01 -10.35 18.31
C THR A 182 -5.29 -11.58 17.45
N VAL A 183 -5.27 -11.44 16.13
CA VAL A 183 -5.58 -12.50 15.17
C VAL A 183 -4.40 -13.48 15.10
N VAL A 184 -4.70 -14.77 15.31
CA VAL A 184 -3.78 -15.87 15.01
C VAL A 184 -4.46 -16.81 14.02
N ARG A 185 -3.78 -17.15 12.94
CA ARG A 185 -4.33 -18.00 11.89
C ARG A 185 -3.26 -18.91 11.30
N GLU A 186 -3.57 -20.19 11.14
CA GLU A 186 -2.76 -21.11 10.36
C GLU A 186 -3.40 -21.29 8.99
N VAL A 187 -2.60 -21.14 7.95
CA VAL A 187 -3.02 -21.28 6.56
C VAL A 187 -2.31 -22.47 5.93
N ASP A 188 -3.07 -23.22 5.13
CA ASP A 188 -2.50 -24.30 4.34
C ASP A 188 -1.57 -23.70 3.27
N ALA A 189 -0.49 -24.41 3.00
CA ALA A 189 0.60 -23.96 2.15
C ALA A 189 0.89 -25.04 1.12
N HIS A 190 1.26 -24.64 -0.09
CA HIS A 190 1.77 -25.52 -1.13
C HIS A 190 3.28 -25.68 -0.95
N VAL A 191 3.74 -26.90 -0.71
CA VAL A 191 5.15 -27.21 -0.40
C VAL A 191 5.87 -27.83 -1.59
N PHE A 192 6.98 -27.22 -2.00
CA PHE A 192 7.87 -27.73 -3.03
C PHE A 192 9.32 -27.68 -2.54
N GLY A 193 9.76 -28.77 -1.92
CA GLY A 193 11.06 -28.84 -1.29
C GLY A 193 12.21 -29.10 -2.26
N ASP A 194 13.42 -28.73 -1.87
CA ASP A 194 14.65 -28.90 -2.63
C ASP A 194 15.26 -30.29 -2.40
N ILE A 195 15.38 -31.04 -3.51
CA ILE A 195 16.01 -32.36 -3.57
C ILE A 195 17.35 -32.34 -4.29
N THR A 196 17.73 -31.20 -4.86
CA THR A 196 18.92 -31.07 -5.70
C THR A 196 20.13 -30.64 -4.87
N THR A 197 19.93 -29.78 -3.86
CA THR A 197 20.99 -29.45 -2.90
C THR A 197 21.33 -30.67 -2.04
N PRO A 198 22.60 -31.12 -2.01
CA PRO A 198 23.03 -32.24 -1.18
C PRO A 198 22.69 -32.02 0.31
N VAL A 199 22.38 -33.10 1.03
CA VAL A 199 22.14 -33.04 2.49
C VAL A 199 23.41 -32.61 3.24
N ARG A 200 24.57 -33.04 2.76
CA ARG A 200 25.87 -32.81 3.39
C ARG A 200 26.89 -32.38 2.35
N GLU A 201 27.86 -31.59 2.79
CA GLU A 201 29.06 -31.24 2.03
C GLU A 201 30.33 -31.60 2.79
N THR A 202 31.44 -31.63 2.08
CA THR A 202 32.76 -31.77 2.68
C THR A 202 33.36 -30.38 2.87
N ASN A 203 33.67 -29.99 4.10
CA ASN A 203 34.30 -28.70 4.38
C ASN A 203 35.80 -28.70 3.96
N ALA A 204 36.47 -27.55 4.08
CA ALA A 204 37.89 -27.41 3.74
C ALA A 204 38.83 -28.33 4.56
N ASN A 205 38.37 -28.85 5.69
CA ASN A 205 39.13 -29.76 6.57
C ASN A 205 38.87 -31.24 6.25
N GLY A 206 37.97 -31.56 5.30
CA GLY A 206 37.60 -32.93 4.95
C GLY A 206 36.43 -33.50 5.76
N ASP A 207 35.82 -32.73 6.67
CA ASP A 207 34.70 -33.19 7.48
C ASP A 207 33.37 -33.11 6.71
N SER A 208 32.49 -34.06 6.96
CA SER A 208 31.13 -34.04 6.43
C SER A 208 30.21 -33.16 7.30
N VAL A 209 29.82 -32.01 6.76
CA VAL A 209 28.98 -31.02 7.44
C VAL A 209 27.58 -31.03 6.84
N LEU A 210 26.56 -30.91 7.68
CA LEU A 210 25.17 -30.81 7.24
C LEU A 210 24.93 -29.45 6.60
N ILE A 211 24.32 -29.42 5.41
CA ILE A 211 23.87 -28.18 4.80
C ILE A 211 22.51 -27.86 5.41
N ASN A 212 22.47 -26.98 6.40
CA ASN A 212 21.24 -26.50 7.05
C ASN A 212 21.18 -24.97 7.03
N ASP A 213 21.33 -24.40 5.83
CA ASP A 213 21.41 -22.96 5.57
C ASP A 213 20.65 -22.57 4.30
N CYS A 214 20.69 -21.29 3.94
CA CYS A 214 19.90 -20.71 2.85
C CYS A 214 20.45 -20.99 1.44
N ARG A 215 21.41 -21.91 1.30
CA ARG A 215 21.72 -22.53 0.00
C ARG A 215 20.67 -23.55 -0.41
N VAL A 216 19.98 -24.15 0.57
CA VAL A 216 18.78 -24.97 0.32
C VAL A 216 17.66 -24.06 -0.14
N ASP A 217 16.91 -24.53 -1.13
CA ASP A 217 15.86 -23.75 -1.76
C ASP A 217 14.50 -24.45 -1.63
N ASP A 218 14.17 -24.89 -0.42
CA ASP A 218 12.82 -25.39 -0.13
C ASP A 218 11.84 -24.23 -0.28
N ARG A 219 10.73 -24.42 -1.01
CA ARG A 219 9.76 -23.36 -1.31
C ARG A 219 8.39 -23.69 -0.72
N ILE A 220 7.78 -22.70 -0.10
CA ILE A 220 6.38 -22.73 0.35
C ILE A 220 5.65 -21.57 -0.30
N THR A 221 4.48 -21.82 -0.86
CA THR A 221 3.58 -20.75 -1.30
C THR A 221 2.24 -20.83 -0.60
N PHE A 222 1.72 -19.71 -0.11
CA PHE A 222 0.41 -19.65 0.52
C PHE A 222 -0.32 -18.38 0.09
N ARG A 223 -1.65 -18.41 0.14
CA ARG A 223 -2.49 -17.25 -0.13
C ARG A 223 -2.89 -16.60 1.20
N LEU A 224 -2.73 -15.29 1.32
CA LEU A 224 -3.29 -14.56 2.45
C LEU A 224 -4.82 -14.66 2.40
N PRO A 225 -5.50 -15.00 3.51
CA PRO A 225 -6.95 -15.03 3.53
C PRO A 225 -7.54 -13.67 3.16
N ASP A 226 -8.60 -13.66 2.35
CA ASP A 226 -9.25 -12.43 1.88
C ASP A 226 -9.86 -11.60 3.03
N ASP A 227 -10.22 -12.26 4.14
CA ASP A 227 -10.81 -11.66 5.34
C ASP A 227 -9.77 -11.25 6.40
N LEU A 228 -8.46 -11.35 6.10
CA LEU A 228 -7.41 -11.01 7.05
C LEU A 228 -7.39 -9.48 7.27
N PRO A 229 -7.60 -8.97 8.50
CA PRO A 229 -7.59 -7.54 8.75
C PRO A 229 -6.23 -6.90 8.45
N PRO A 230 -6.18 -5.66 7.93
CA PRO A 230 -4.91 -4.99 7.69
C PRO A 230 -4.16 -4.76 9.00
N ALA A 231 -2.92 -5.22 9.06
CA ALA A 231 -1.99 -5.08 10.18
C ALA A 231 -0.62 -5.64 9.80
N ILE A 232 0.38 -5.45 10.66
CA ILE A 232 1.64 -6.20 10.59
C ILE A 232 1.43 -7.58 11.23
N TYR A 233 1.77 -8.63 10.49
CA TYR A 233 1.73 -10.01 10.93
C TYR A 233 3.14 -10.58 11.04
N GLU A 234 3.38 -11.27 12.15
CA GLU A 234 4.43 -12.26 12.29
C GLU A 234 4.08 -13.50 11.47
N ILE A 235 5.05 -13.99 10.69
CA ILE A 235 4.93 -15.20 9.90
C ILE A 235 5.92 -16.25 10.40
N GLN A 236 5.44 -17.49 10.53
CA GLN A 236 6.25 -18.65 10.87
C GLN A 236 5.81 -19.86 10.07
N VAL A 237 6.76 -20.67 9.60
CA VAL A 237 6.47 -21.98 9.03
C VAL A 237 6.40 -23.00 10.16
N VAL A 238 5.32 -23.78 10.19
CA VAL A 238 5.10 -24.87 11.15
C VAL A 238 5.17 -26.19 10.39
N VAL A 239 6.20 -26.99 10.68
CA VAL A 239 6.45 -28.27 10.00
C VAL A 239 6.22 -29.42 10.98
N PRO A 240 5.34 -30.39 10.67
CA PRO A 240 5.19 -31.60 11.49
C PRO A 240 6.52 -32.36 11.66
N ASN A 241 6.82 -32.81 12.88
CA ASN A 241 8.05 -33.54 13.15
C ASN A 241 7.92 -35.02 12.75
N ILE A 242 8.37 -35.32 11.53
CA ILE A 242 8.47 -36.69 10.99
C ILE A 242 9.90 -37.26 11.04
N THR A 243 10.82 -36.59 11.74
CA THR A 243 12.26 -36.89 11.71
C THR A 243 12.65 -38.06 12.63
N GLY A 244 11.79 -38.39 13.61
CA GLY A 244 12.06 -39.36 14.67
C GLY A 244 12.85 -38.79 15.86
N ILE A 245 13.25 -37.51 15.82
CA ILE A 245 13.97 -36.86 16.92
C ILE A 245 12.96 -36.26 17.91
N ALA A 246 12.74 -36.94 19.03
CA ALA A 246 11.72 -36.56 20.01
C ALA A 246 11.97 -35.20 20.68
N SER A 247 13.23 -34.79 20.83
CA SER A 247 13.61 -33.51 21.45
C SER A 247 13.17 -32.28 20.64
N LEU A 248 12.83 -32.44 19.36
CA LEU A 248 12.30 -31.36 18.50
C LEU A 248 10.78 -31.13 18.67
N GLY A 249 10.10 -31.90 19.52
CA GLY A 249 8.66 -31.77 19.76
C GLY A 249 7.78 -32.31 18.61
N PRO A 250 6.45 -32.13 18.67
CA PRO A 250 5.53 -32.64 17.64
C PRO A 250 5.59 -31.86 16.32
N SER A 251 6.05 -30.60 16.38
CA SER A 251 6.27 -29.75 15.22
C SER A 251 7.46 -28.84 15.48
N MET A 252 8.18 -28.50 14.40
CA MET A 252 9.22 -27.48 14.42
C MET A 252 8.65 -26.19 13.85
N ILE A 253 9.05 -25.07 14.44
CA ILE A 253 8.61 -23.73 14.06
C ILE A 253 9.84 -22.98 13.55
N SER A 254 9.67 -22.22 12.47
CA SER A 254 10.73 -21.39 11.92
C SER A 254 11.05 -20.17 12.80
N ASN A 255 12.08 -19.42 12.40
CA ASN A 255 12.23 -18.03 12.81
C ASN A 255 10.97 -17.24 12.48
N THR A 256 10.70 -16.22 13.29
CA THR A 256 9.66 -15.24 13.02
C THR A 256 10.15 -14.28 11.95
N GLU A 257 9.33 -13.99 10.95
CA GLU A 257 9.52 -12.90 10.00
C GLU A 257 8.25 -12.05 9.93
N PHE A 258 8.24 -10.98 9.14
CA PHE A 258 7.13 -10.02 9.15
C PHE A 258 6.62 -9.68 7.75
N ILE A 259 5.30 -9.53 7.63
CA ILE A 259 4.62 -8.94 6.48
C ILE A 259 3.62 -7.89 6.98
N ASN A 260 3.35 -6.88 6.16
CA ASN A 260 2.27 -5.93 6.39
C ASN A 260 1.12 -6.32 5.46
N VAL A 261 -0.01 -6.71 6.05
CA VAL A 261 -1.19 -7.11 5.30
C VAL A 261 -2.01 -5.86 5.00
N LEU A 262 -2.32 -5.69 3.73
CA LEU A 262 -3.08 -4.56 3.22
C LEU A 262 -4.53 -4.97 2.97
N PRO A 263 -5.47 -4.02 2.92
CA PRO A 263 -6.78 -4.30 2.34
C PRO A 263 -6.62 -4.84 0.92
N ALA A 264 -7.56 -5.66 0.50
CA ALA A 264 -7.67 -6.04 -0.90
C ALA A 264 -7.78 -4.77 -1.78
N SER A 265 -7.25 -4.81 -3.00
CA SER A 265 -7.44 -3.74 -4.02
C SER A 265 -8.92 -3.47 -4.38
N THR A 266 -9.83 -4.35 -3.97
CA THR A 266 -11.29 -4.14 -4.03
C THR A 266 -11.82 -3.23 -2.94
N ALA A 267 -11.00 -2.87 -1.94
CA ALA A 267 -11.42 -1.99 -0.87
C ALA A 267 -11.85 -0.62 -1.42
N ARG A 268 -12.90 -0.05 -0.83
CA ARG A 268 -13.44 1.25 -1.25
C ARG A 268 -13.55 2.20 -0.08
N PHE A 269 -13.20 3.45 -0.31
CA PHE A 269 -13.26 4.51 0.70
C PHE A 269 -14.30 5.58 0.36
N GLU A 270 -14.87 6.16 1.40
CA GLU A 270 -15.81 7.29 1.32
C GLU A 270 -15.35 8.38 2.29
N ILE A 271 -15.39 9.65 1.86
CA ILE A 271 -15.17 10.81 2.71
C ILE A 271 -16.45 11.64 2.74
N THR A 272 -16.96 11.90 3.94
CA THR A 272 -18.20 12.64 4.19
C THR A 272 -17.93 13.84 5.10
N ALA A 273 -18.46 15.01 4.74
CA ALA A 273 -18.62 16.13 5.67
C ALA A 273 -19.97 16.00 6.38
N GLU A 274 -19.97 15.85 7.70
CA GLU A 274 -21.18 15.55 8.49
C GLU A 274 -21.88 16.82 8.98
N ARG A 275 -21.11 17.77 9.52
CA ARG A 275 -21.62 18.92 10.24
C ARG A 275 -20.71 20.13 10.07
N LEU A 276 -21.32 21.30 9.96
CA LEU A 276 -20.71 22.62 10.18
C LEU A 276 -21.18 23.13 11.55
N GLY A 277 -20.25 23.56 12.40
CA GLY A 277 -20.55 24.25 13.66
C GLY A 277 -20.06 25.68 13.63
N CYS A 278 -20.86 26.61 14.16
CA CYS A 278 -20.40 27.94 14.50
C CYS A 278 -20.10 27.97 16.00
N ARG A 279 -18.86 28.30 16.37
CA ARG A 279 -18.44 28.48 17.76
C ARG A 279 -18.40 29.95 18.12
N LYS A 280 -18.10 30.80 17.14
CA LYS A 280 -18.05 32.25 17.26
C LYS A 280 -18.27 32.86 15.89
N GLU A 281 -19.34 33.63 15.75
CA GLU A 281 -19.64 34.42 14.54
C GLU A 281 -18.79 35.70 14.46
N SER A 282 -18.85 36.36 13.31
CA SER A 282 -18.10 37.57 12.99
C SER A 282 -18.49 38.74 13.89
N SER A 283 -17.50 39.53 14.29
CA SER A 283 -17.73 40.68 15.17
C SER A 283 -17.79 42.01 14.38
N PRO A 284 -18.72 42.93 14.71
CA PRO A 284 -19.64 42.85 15.82
C PRO A 284 -20.95 42.14 15.45
N THR A 285 -21.51 41.36 16.38
CA THR A 285 -22.72 40.52 16.22
C THR A 285 -24.00 41.26 15.82
N TRP A 286 -23.98 42.59 15.68
CA TRP A 286 -25.11 43.40 15.20
C TRP A 286 -24.91 43.93 13.77
N ALA A 287 -23.75 43.69 13.16
CA ALA A 287 -23.37 44.16 11.83
C ALA A 287 -22.53 43.17 11.00
N GLY A 288 -22.05 42.07 11.58
CA GLY A 288 -21.42 40.97 10.83
C GLY A 288 -22.48 40.23 10.00
N SER A 289 -22.12 39.87 8.78
CA SER A 289 -22.91 38.97 7.93
C SER A 289 -22.85 37.58 8.55
N ASP A 290 -24.01 37.05 8.94
CA ASP A 290 -24.15 35.70 9.52
C ASP A 290 -24.39 34.65 8.43
N GLU A 291 -24.19 35.06 7.17
CA GLU A 291 -24.37 34.26 5.98
C GLU A 291 -23.08 33.52 5.61
N VAL A 292 -23.09 32.20 5.81
CA VAL A 292 -21.92 31.36 5.54
C VAL A 292 -22.09 30.62 4.22
N GLY A 293 -21.22 30.92 3.26
CA GLY A 293 -21.04 30.13 2.04
C GLY A 293 -20.01 29.04 2.27
N LEU A 294 -20.34 27.78 1.96
CA LEU A 294 -19.40 26.65 2.07
C LEU A 294 -19.30 25.87 0.76
N THR A 295 -18.06 25.60 0.33
CA THR A 295 -17.76 24.80 -0.86
C THR A 295 -16.64 23.81 -0.58
N PHE A 296 -16.77 22.60 -1.11
CA PHE A 296 -15.68 21.63 -1.17
C PHE A 296 -15.31 21.33 -2.62
N LEU A 297 -14.01 21.25 -2.90
CA LEU A 297 -13.49 20.70 -4.15
C LEU A 297 -12.76 19.39 -3.87
N THR A 298 -12.88 18.44 -4.79
CA THR A 298 -12.31 17.11 -4.63
C THR A 298 -11.75 16.60 -5.94
N ILE A 299 -10.50 16.12 -5.93
CA ILE A 299 -9.83 15.49 -7.08
C ILE A 299 -9.18 14.18 -6.64
N ALA A 300 -9.52 13.10 -7.33
CA ALA A 300 -8.85 11.81 -7.18
C ALA A 300 -7.65 11.73 -8.14
N LEU A 301 -6.56 11.15 -7.64
CA LEU A 301 -5.33 10.91 -8.38
C LEU A 301 -5.22 9.40 -8.60
N PHE A 302 -4.98 8.98 -9.84
CA PHE A 302 -5.00 7.56 -10.23
C PHE A 302 -3.58 6.98 -10.38
N PRO A 303 -3.42 5.66 -10.16
CA PRO A 303 -2.10 5.00 -10.27
C PRO A 303 -1.45 5.09 -11.66
N ASP A 304 -2.25 5.34 -12.70
CA ASP A 304 -1.79 5.52 -14.08
C ASP A 304 -1.27 6.94 -14.39
N LEU A 305 -1.08 7.75 -13.34
CA LEU A 305 -0.66 9.14 -13.43
C LEU A 305 -1.71 10.09 -14.03
N THR A 306 -2.97 9.68 -14.09
CA THR A 306 -4.08 10.58 -14.45
C THR A 306 -4.83 11.09 -13.22
N MET A 307 -5.78 12.00 -13.43
CA MET A 307 -6.60 12.59 -12.37
C MET A 307 -8.07 12.57 -12.78
N SER A 308 -8.98 12.56 -11.79
CA SER A 308 -10.40 12.72 -12.06
C SER A 308 -10.73 14.16 -12.46
N GLU A 309 -11.94 14.35 -12.99
CA GLU A 309 -12.54 15.69 -12.98
C GLU A 309 -12.70 16.16 -11.53
N ALA A 310 -12.60 17.48 -11.33
CA ALA A 310 -12.85 18.07 -10.03
C ALA A 310 -14.34 18.06 -9.72
N VAL A 311 -14.69 17.43 -8.61
CA VAL A 311 -16.04 17.43 -8.07
C VAL A 311 -16.20 18.63 -7.16
N THR A 312 -17.24 19.43 -7.40
CA THR A 312 -17.58 20.61 -6.59
C THR A 312 -18.83 20.32 -5.79
N ASN A 313 -18.70 20.29 -4.46
CA ASN A 313 -19.81 20.20 -3.52
C ASN A 313 -20.05 21.59 -2.92
N LYS A 314 -20.89 22.37 -3.60
CA LYS A 314 -21.32 23.69 -3.14
C LYS A 314 -22.59 23.57 -2.31
N PHE A 315 -22.60 24.17 -1.13
CA PHE A 315 -23.79 24.29 -0.30
C PHE A 315 -24.54 25.59 -0.60
N PRO A 316 -25.88 25.61 -0.42
CA PRO A 316 -26.60 26.88 -0.28
C PRO A 316 -25.97 27.71 0.83
N ILE A 317 -26.04 29.04 0.71
CA ILE A 317 -25.66 29.93 1.80
C ILE A 317 -26.49 29.57 3.03
N PHE A 318 -25.81 29.34 4.15
CA PHE A 318 -26.45 29.20 5.44
C PHE A 318 -26.68 30.61 6.00
N GLY A 319 -27.93 31.05 6.11
CA GLY A 319 -28.24 32.30 6.82
C GLY A 319 -28.28 32.10 8.33
N ASP A 320 -28.11 33.19 9.09
CA ASP A 320 -28.26 33.27 10.54
C ASP A 320 -27.46 32.18 11.27
N VAL A 321 -26.18 31.97 10.92
CA VAL A 321 -25.35 30.93 11.56
C VAL A 321 -24.77 31.44 12.88
N ASP A 322 -25.64 31.51 13.90
CA ASP A 322 -25.29 32.04 15.20
C ASP A 322 -24.29 31.16 15.97
N SER A 323 -23.58 31.79 16.89
CA SER A 323 -22.66 31.15 17.82
C SER A 323 -23.34 30.04 18.62
N ALA A 324 -22.71 28.86 18.66
CA ALA A 324 -23.22 27.60 19.21
C ALA A 324 -24.25 26.85 18.35
N GLU A 325 -24.62 27.35 17.16
CA GLU A 325 -25.44 26.62 16.21
C GLU A 325 -24.65 25.57 15.43
N ASN A 326 -25.39 24.61 14.90
CA ASN A 326 -24.88 23.56 14.02
C ASN A 326 -25.76 23.44 12.79
N ARG A 327 -25.13 23.31 11.62
CA ARG A 327 -25.79 22.98 10.36
C ARG A 327 -25.39 21.57 9.94
N THR A 328 -26.39 20.75 9.60
CA THR A 328 -26.15 19.41 9.06
C THR A 328 -25.67 19.52 7.63
N LEU A 329 -24.53 18.91 7.32
CA LEU A 329 -24.00 18.81 5.96
C LEU A 329 -24.37 17.47 5.32
N ASN A 330 -24.03 16.37 6.00
CA ASN A 330 -24.19 14.97 5.55
C ASN A 330 -23.93 14.78 4.05
N ARG A 331 -22.80 15.32 3.57
CA ARG A 331 -22.44 15.31 2.16
C ARG A 331 -21.26 14.38 1.93
N VAL A 332 -21.47 13.37 1.09
CA VAL A 332 -20.37 12.57 0.53
C VAL A 332 -19.56 13.46 -0.40
N LEU A 333 -18.33 13.76 -0.02
CA LEU A 333 -17.38 14.55 -0.79
C LEU A 333 -16.65 13.69 -1.81
N PHE A 334 -16.36 12.44 -1.43
CA PHE A 334 -15.70 11.46 -2.25
C PHE A 334 -16.27 10.08 -1.99
N GLU A 335 -16.50 9.33 -3.06
CA GLU A 335 -16.81 7.90 -3.02
C GLU A 335 -15.93 7.21 -4.05
N GLN A 336 -15.12 6.25 -3.59
CA GLN A 336 -14.20 5.56 -4.45
C GLN A 336 -14.97 4.62 -5.40
N GLN A 337 -14.93 4.92 -6.70
CA GLN A 337 -15.51 4.07 -7.75
C GLN A 337 -14.48 3.13 -8.40
N GLN A 338 -13.20 3.52 -8.36
CA GLN A 338 -12.08 2.76 -8.93
C GLN A 338 -10.82 2.90 -8.05
N PRO A 339 -9.79 2.05 -8.23
CA PRO A 339 -8.53 2.20 -7.50
C PRO A 339 -7.93 3.60 -7.67
N ILE A 340 -7.57 4.24 -6.55
CA ILE A 340 -6.91 5.55 -6.51
C ILE A 340 -5.49 5.40 -5.95
N ALA A 341 -4.61 6.33 -6.29
CA ALA A 341 -3.33 6.52 -5.62
C ALA A 341 -3.51 7.45 -4.41
N ALA A 342 -4.26 8.55 -4.60
CA ALA A 342 -4.56 9.52 -3.56
C ALA A 342 -5.84 10.30 -3.86
N ILE A 343 -6.32 11.03 -2.86
CA ILE A 343 -7.46 11.95 -2.94
C ILE A 343 -7.04 13.28 -2.29
N VAL A 344 -7.47 14.37 -2.89
CA VAL A 344 -7.32 15.73 -2.35
C VAL A 344 -8.70 16.34 -2.20
N VAL A 345 -9.00 16.87 -1.02
CA VAL A 345 -10.24 17.56 -0.67
C VAL A 345 -9.86 18.94 -0.14
N THR A 346 -10.36 20.00 -0.76
CA THR A 346 -10.19 21.37 -0.23
C THR A 346 -11.54 21.90 0.21
N ALA A 347 -11.60 22.45 1.42
CA ALA A 347 -12.76 23.11 1.99
C ALA A 347 -12.53 24.62 2.03
N LEU A 348 -13.48 25.39 1.50
CA LEU A 348 -13.49 26.84 1.59
C LEU A 348 -14.83 27.32 2.13
N GLY A 349 -14.77 28.22 3.11
CA GLY A 349 -15.94 28.90 3.65
C GLY A 349 -15.69 30.39 3.74
N HIS A 350 -16.72 31.15 3.37
CA HIS A 350 -16.69 32.61 3.33
C HIS A 350 -17.91 33.16 4.05
N GLU A 351 -17.75 34.35 4.62
CA GLU A 351 -18.86 35.23 4.95
C GLU A 351 -19.40 35.83 3.64
N VAL A 352 -20.72 35.89 3.47
CA VAL A 352 -21.34 36.20 2.18
C VAL A 352 -22.36 37.32 2.28
N ASP A 353 -21.92 38.52 1.92
CA ASP A 353 -22.81 39.68 1.75
C ASP A 353 -23.73 39.60 0.52
N GLY A 354 -23.42 38.72 -0.45
CA GLY A 354 -24.16 38.64 -1.72
C GLY A 354 -23.90 37.38 -2.55
N GLN A 355 -24.96 36.67 -2.90
CA GLN A 355 -24.92 35.39 -3.64
C GLN A 355 -24.20 35.47 -4.99
N ASP A 356 -24.45 36.52 -5.79
CA ASP A 356 -23.85 36.63 -7.14
C ASP A 356 -22.32 36.85 -7.08
N ALA A 357 -21.83 37.55 -6.06
CA ALA A 357 -20.40 37.74 -5.84
C ALA A 357 -19.74 36.42 -5.43
N TYR A 358 -20.37 35.70 -4.49
CA TYR A 358 -19.92 34.38 -4.05
C TYR A 358 -19.90 33.36 -5.19
N ASP A 359 -20.91 33.35 -6.07
CA ASP A 359 -21.00 32.41 -7.18
C ASP A 359 -19.89 32.60 -8.23
N ASN A 360 -19.59 33.85 -8.57
CA ASN A 360 -18.50 34.18 -9.50
C ASN A 360 -17.15 33.84 -8.88
N MET A 361 -16.95 34.18 -7.61
CA MET A 361 -15.74 33.90 -6.84
C MET A 361 -15.44 32.39 -6.78
N ILE A 362 -16.42 31.56 -6.46
CA ILE A 362 -16.25 30.10 -6.41
C ILE A 362 -15.93 29.49 -7.79
N THR A 363 -16.50 30.04 -8.86
CA THR A 363 -16.25 29.57 -10.23
C THR A 363 -14.81 29.87 -10.65
N ASP A 364 -14.35 31.10 -10.45
CA ASP A 364 -12.96 31.50 -10.73
C ASP A 364 -11.98 30.65 -9.91
N TRP A 365 -12.32 30.41 -8.63
CA TRP A 365 -11.49 29.59 -7.76
C TRP A 365 -11.40 28.14 -8.23
N LYS A 366 -12.50 27.54 -8.71
CA LYS A 366 -12.48 26.16 -9.21
C LYS A 366 -11.50 25.99 -10.36
N ASP A 367 -11.49 26.93 -11.31
CA ASP A 367 -10.60 26.86 -12.47
C ASP A 367 -9.14 26.99 -12.02
N ILE A 368 -8.86 27.92 -11.09
CA ILE A 368 -7.54 28.05 -10.46
C ILE A 368 -7.15 26.74 -9.76
N PHE A 369 -7.98 26.22 -8.85
CA PHE A 369 -7.70 24.98 -8.12
C PHE A 369 -7.37 23.82 -9.06
N VAL A 370 -8.18 23.62 -10.10
CA VAL A 370 -7.96 22.57 -11.09
C VAL A 370 -6.61 22.75 -11.79
N ASP A 371 -6.28 23.97 -12.20
CA ASP A 371 -5.01 24.24 -12.87
C ASP A 371 -3.81 24.11 -11.92
N LEU A 372 -3.96 24.46 -10.65
CA LEU A 372 -2.94 24.24 -9.62
C LEU A 372 -2.68 22.76 -9.37
N VAL A 373 -3.73 21.97 -9.21
CA VAL A 373 -3.59 20.53 -9.03
C VAL A 373 -2.95 19.91 -10.27
N LYS A 374 -3.33 20.33 -11.48
CA LYS A 374 -2.66 19.90 -12.71
C LYS A 374 -1.18 20.28 -12.74
N ASP A 375 -0.81 21.48 -12.34
CA ASP A 375 0.57 21.93 -12.38
C ASP A 375 1.43 21.20 -11.34
N GLN A 376 0.96 21.06 -10.09
CA GLN A 376 1.63 20.23 -9.09
C GLN A 376 1.75 18.77 -9.54
N TRP A 377 0.69 18.23 -10.15
CA TRP A 377 0.70 16.88 -10.69
C TRP A 377 1.70 16.71 -11.84
N LYS A 378 1.87 17.71 -12.72
CA LYS A 378 2.94 17.69 -13.74
C LYS A 378 4.33 17.61 -13.11
N TYR A 379 4.59 18.33 -12.02
CA TYR A 379 5.88 18.25 -11.34
C TYR A 379 6.10 16.87 -10.71
N ILE A 380 5.08 16.33 -10.03
CA ILE A 380 5.13 14.98 -9.45
C ILE A 380 5.37 13.94 -10.55
N THR A 381 4.60 13.96 -11.63
CA THR A 381 4.72 13.01 -12.75
C THR A 381 6.06 13.12 -13.46
N ALA A 382 6.61 14.33 -13.62
CA ALA A 382 7.94 14.55 -14.19
C ALA A 382 9.06 13.99 -13.28
N GLY A 383 8.99 14.26 -11.97
CA GLY A 383 9.93 13.71 -10.98
C GLY A 383 9.89 12.18 -10.94
N LEU A 384 8.69 11.61 -10.93
CA LEU A 384 8.50 10.16 -11.01
C LEU A 384 9.04 9.56 -12.31
N SER A 385 8.83 10.23 -13.45
CA SER A 385 9.38 9.80 -14.74
C SER A 385 10.91 9.83 -14.75
N ALA A 386 11.52 10.87 -14.17
CA ALA A 386 12.98 10.98 -14.05
C ALA A 386 13.59 9.90 -13.14
N ALA A 387 12.84 9.44 -12.13
CA ALA A 387 13.24 8.35 -11.24
C ALA A 387 13.08 6.94 -11.86
N GLY A 388 12.67 6.84 -13.13
CA GLY A 388 12.43 5.56 -13.83
C GLY A 388 10.95 5.19 -14.01
N GLY A 389 10.05 6.14 -13.77
CA GLY A 389 8.61 6.03 -13.99
C GLY A 389 7.89 5.09 -13.02
N ILE A 390 6.68 4.67 -13.40
CA ILE A 390 5.85 3.73 -12.64
C ILE A 390 6.61 2.43 -12.33
N ALA A 391 7.53 2.00 -13.21
CA ALA A 391 8.33 0.79 -13.00
C ALA A 391 9.33 0.90 -11.83
N ALA A 392 9.84 2.08 -11.52
CA ALA A 392 10.70 2.30 -10.36
C ALA A 392 9.89 2.35 -9.05
N ILE A 393 8.71 2.98 -9.10
CA ILE A 393 7.73 3.04 -8.01
C ILE A 393 7.17 1.64 -7.71
N ALA A 394 6.86 0.85 -8.74
CA ALA A 394 6.35 -0.52 -8.58
C ALA A 394 7.35 -1.47 -7.89
N LYS A 395 8.66 -1.21 -8.01
CA LYS A 395 9.71 -1.96 -7.28
C LYS A 395 9.74 -1.62 -5.78
N LEU A 396 9.30 -0.42 -5.42
CA LEU A 396 9.06 -0.01 -4.03
C LEU A 396 7.75 -0.60 -3.47
N GLY A 397 7.06 -1.45 -4.24
CA GLY A 397 5.86 -2.17 -3.81
C GLY A 397 4.59 -1.32 -3.91
N PRO A 398 3.42 -1.89 -3.59
CA PRO A 398 2.13 -1.19 -3.65
C PRO A 398 2.06 0.07 -2.77
N TYR A 399 2.96 0.19 -1.78
CA TYR A 399 3.07 1.33 -0.85
C TYR A 399 4.04 2.43 -1.30
N ALA A 400 4.65 2.32 -2.48
CA ALA A 400 5.41 3.44 -3.03
C ALA A 400 4.54 4.71 -3.11
N TRP A 401 3.25 4.57 -3.43
CA TRP A 401 2.30 5.68 -3.41
C TRP A 401 1.99 6.24 -2.00
N ILE A 402 2.09 5.38 -0.99
CA ILE A 402 1.79 5.68 0.42
C ILE A 402 2.96 6.44 1.03
N ALA A 403 4.19 6.02 0.73
CA ALA A 403 5.40 6.71 1.12
C ALA A 403 5.61 8.03 0.36
N ILE A 404 5.03 8.22 -0.82
CA ILE A 404 5.23 9.47 -1.59
C ILE A 404 4.38 10.63 -1.04
N GLY A 405 3.39 10.40 -0.16
CA GLY A 405 2.62 11.48 0.48
C GLY A 405 1.97 12.42 -0.55
N ILE A 406 1.55 11.88 -1.70
CA ILE A 406 1.12 12.65 -2.86
C ILE A 406 -0.03 13.60 -2.51
N GLY A 407 -1.01 13.13 -1.75
CA GLY A 407 -2.12 13.97 -1.31
C GLY A 407 -1.63 15.18 -0.51
N ALA A 408 -0.71 14.97 0.44
CA ALA A 408 -0.15 16.02 1.27
C ALA A 408 0.72 17.02 0.48
N LEU A 409 1.47 16.56 -0.53
CA LEU A 409 2.22 17.43 -1.42
C LEU A 409 1.33 18.34 -2.26
N VAL A 410 0.33 17.75 -2.92
CA VAL A 410 -0.59 18.50 -3.78
C VAL A 410 -1.31 19.53 -2.92
N THR A 411 -1.73 19.14 -1.72
CA THR A 411 -2.27 20.02 -0.68
C THR A 411 -1.33 21.18 -0.33
N ALA A 412 -0.06 20.90 0.03
CA ALA A 412 0.90 21.96 0.36
C ALA A 412 1.16 22.93 -0.81
N GLY A 413 1.14 22.41 -2.05
CA GLY A 413 1.26 23.22 -3.26
C GLY A 413 0.03 24.09 -3.56
N ILE A 414 -1.18 23.61 -3.22
CA ILE A 414 -2.43 24.38 -3.30
C ILE A 414 -2.37 25.54 -2.29
N ASP A 415 -2.07 25.24 -1.02
CA ASP A 415 -2.11 26.24 0.06
C ASP A 415 -1.17 27.42 -0.25
N LEU A 416 0.08 27.17 -0.68
CA LEU A 416 1.05 28.23 -1.00
C LEU A 416 0.54 29.22 -2.06
N ILE A 417 -0.41 28.81 -2.91
CA ILE A 417 -0.91 29.62 -4.02
C ILE A 417 -2.27 30.24 -3.71
N ILE A 418 -3.09 29.65 -2.83
CA ILE A 418 -4.28 30.34 -2.27
C ILE A 418 -3.86 31.65 -1.57
N ALA A 419 -2.65 31.69 -0.98
CA ALA A 419 -2.06 32.90 -0.39
C ALA A 419 -2.00 34.11 -1.34
N LEU A 420 -1.95 33.86 -2.66
CA LEU A 420 -1.81 34.89 -3.69
C LEU A 420 -3.15 35.41 -4.21
N TRP A 421 -4.27 34.76 -3.86
CA TRP A 421 -5.57 35.01 -4.47
C TRP A 421 -6.71 35.27 -3.48
N ALA A 422 -6.62 34.83 -2.23
CA ALA A 422 -7.74 34.80 -1.29
C ALA A 422 -8.58 36.11 -1.31
N PRO A 423 -9.89 36.02 -1.62
CA PRO A 423 -10.82 37.15 -1.65
C PRO A 423 -11.11 37.64 -0.22
N ALA A 424 -11.75 38.81 -0.11
CA ALA A 424 -12.18 39.34 1.19
C ALA A 424 -13.16 38.36 1.87
N ASP A 425 -12.98 38.18 3.17
CA ASP A 425 -13.88 37.52 4.13
C ASP A 425 -13.90 35.97 4.10
N LEU A 426 -12.71 35.37 3.92
CA LEU A 426 -12.45 33.95 4.10
C LEU A 426 -12.44 33.57 5.59
N ILE A 427 -13.29 32.63 6.00
CA ILE A 427 -13.44 32.20 7.41
C ILE A 427 -13.12 30.71 7.62
N ILE A 428 -13.08 29.93 6.54
CA ILE A 428 -12.69 28.51 6.56
C ILE A 428 -11.79 28.26 5.35
N GLU A 429 -10.61 27.71 5.61
CA GLU A 429 -9.71 27.18 4.59
C GLU A 429 -9.12 25.88 5.12
N ASP A 430 -9.17 24.84 4.30
CA ASP A 430 -8.56 23.56 4.63
C ASP A 430 -8.24 22.77 3.37
N SER A 431 -7.17 22.01 3.42
CA SER A 431 -6.79 21.07 2.38
C SER A 431 -6.44 19.74 3.05
N LEU A 432 -7.12 18.67 2.63
CA LEU A 432 -6.96 17.32 3.14
C LEU A 432 -6.46 16.43 2.01
N GLY A 433 -5.27 15.86 2.18
CA GLY A 433 -4.67 14.96 1.23
C GLY A 433 -4.45 13.57 1.83
N TYR A 434 -5.04 12.54 1.24
CA TYR A 434 -4.89 11.16 1.72
C TYR A 434 -4.47 10.24 0.58
N SER A 435 -3.42 9.44 0.79
CA SER A 435 -3.15 8.26 -0.03
C SER A 435 -4.10 7.11 0.33
N THR A 436 -4.18 6.08 -0.51
CA THR A 436 -4.93 4.85 -0.20
C THR A 436 -4.44 4.18 1.10
N GLY A 437 -3.15 4.33 1.41
CA GLY A 437 -2.56 3.87 2.68
C GLY A 437 -3.02 4.68 3.87
N ASP A 438 -3.07 5.99 3.74
CA ASP A 438 -3.60 6.86 4.81
C ASP A 438 -5.06 6.50 5.09
N LEU A 439 -5.89 6.38 4.05
CA LEU A 439 -7.29 5.98 4.19
C LEU A 439 -7.43 4.60 4.86
N THR A 440 -6.56 3.65 4.52
CA THR A 440 -6.47 2.34 5.15
C THR A 440 -6.13 2.43 6.63
N ALA A 441 -5.06 3.16 6.96
CA ALA A 441 -4.59 3.32 8.33
C ALA A 441 -5.64 4.03 9.17
N LEU A 442 -6.29 5.08 8.64
CA LEU A 442 -7.36 5.81 9.30
C LEU A 442 -8.56 4.91 9.62
N THR A 443 -8.95 4.03 8.70
CA THR A 443 -10.16 3.19 8.84
C THR A 443 -9.93 1.81 9.46
N SER A 444 -8.67 1.43 9.75
CA SER A 444 -8.33 0.16 10.39
C SER A 444 -8.13 0.33 11.90
N GLU A 445 -8.85 -0.45 12.70
CA GLU A 445 -8.70 -0.48 14.17
C GLU A 445 -7.30 -0.89 14.64
N ASN A 446 -6.54 -1.55 13.75
CA ASN A 446 -5.21 -2.08 14.06
C ASN A 446 -4.10 -1.03 13.96
N TYR A 447 -4.38 0.16 13.46
CA TYR A 447 -3.46 1.29 13.47
C TYR A 447 -3.87 2.29 14.55
N PRO A 448 -2.92 2.95 15.25
CA PRO A 448 -3.28 4.05 16.13
C PRO A 448 -3.98 5.18 15.35
N ALA A 449 -4.78 5.99 16.06
CA ALA A 449 -5.23 7.25 15.48
C ALA A 449 -4.02 8.18 15.26
N PRO A 450 -3.97 8.93 14.16
CA PRO A 450 -2.86 9.84 13.90
C PRO A 450 -2.80 10.91 14.98
N SER A 451 -1.58 11.36 15.31
CA SER A 451 -1.41 12.57 16.11
C SER A 451 -1.99 13.77 15.37
N THR A 452 -2.74 14.61 16.07
CA THR A 452 -3.26 15.86 15.51
C THR A 452 -2.32 17.00 15.85
N SER A 453 -2.06 17.87 14.88
CA SER A 453 -1.24 19.07 15.05
C SER A 453 -1.93 20.25 14.38
N SER A 454 -1.96 21.39 15.08
CA SER A 454 -2.48 22.62 14.52
C SER A 454 -1.54 23.19 13.45
N TYR A 455 -2.12 23.84 12.44
CA TYR A 455 -1.39 24.56 11.40
C TYR A 455 -2.13 25.83 11.01
N VAL A 456 -1.43 26.73 10.31
CA VAL A 456 -2.01 27.97 9.79
C VAL A 456 -1.99 27.88 8.27
N THR A 457 -3.13 28.10 7.64
CA THR A 457 -3.27 28.10 6.19
C THR A 457 -2.70 29.38 5.58
N ALA A 458 -2.68 29.42 4.26
CA ALA A 458 -2.24 30.59 3.51
C ALA A 458 -3.15 31.82 3.65
N GLY A 459 -4.47 31.61 3.72
CA GLY A 459 -5.46 32.60 4.10
C GLY A 459 -5.45 32.93 5.59
N LYS A 460 -4.41 32.52 6.34
CA LYS A 460 -4.20 32.77 7.77
C LYS A 460 -5.24 32.15 8.70
N ILE A 461 -5.99 31.15 8.23
CA ILE A 461 -6.91 30.40 9.07
C ILE A 461 -6.10 29.42 9.91
N THR A 462 -6.27 29.47 11.23
CA THR A 462 -5.68 28.46 12.11
C THR A 462 -6.58 27.23 12.14
N VAL A 463 -6.09 26.11 11.63
CA VAL A 463 -6.78 24.81 11.65
C VAL A 463 -6.29 24.01 12.84
N ASN A 464 -7.22 23.53 13.66
CA ASN A 464 -6.95 22.67 14.81
C ASN A 464 -7.71 21.35 14.65
N PRO A 465 -7.10 20.33 14.01
CA PRO A 465 -7.67 19.00 13.93
C PRO A 465 -7.82 18.39 15.34
N GLN A 466 -8.93 17.73 15.60
CA GLN A 466 -9.24 17.06 16.84
C GLN A 466 -9.81 15.68 16.55
N PHE A 467 -9.15 14.66 17.10
CA PHE A 467 -9.63 13.30 17.06
C PHE A 467 -11.02 13.20 17.72
N VAL A 468 -11.97 12.56 17.04
CA VAL A 468 -13.32 12.33 17.58
C VAL A 468 -13.49 10.87 17.95
N ASP A 469 -13.46 9.97 16.96
CA ASP A 469 -13.52 8.53 17.16
C ASP A 469 -12.81 7.77 16.04
N LYS A 470 -12.47 6.51 16.35
CA LYS A 470 -11.98 5.52 15.39
C LYS A 470 -12.55 4.18 15.81
N ILE A 471 -13.36 3.61 14.93
CA ILE A 471 -14.01 2.31 15.12
C ILE A 471 -13.73 1.46 13.86
N PRO A 472 -14.02 0.15 13.86
CA PRO A 472 -13.80 -0.66 12.68
C PRO A 472 -14.42 -0.03 11.43
N LEU A 473 -13.63 0.14 10.37
CA LEU A 473 -14.03 0.71 9.08
C LEU A 473 -14.34 2.20 9.08
N GLN A 474 -14.14 2.93 10.18
CA GLN A 474 -14.51 4.35 10.26
C GLN A 474 -13.53 5.17 11.10
N TYR A 475 -13.24 6.37 10.61
CA TYR A 475 -12.52 7.42 11.33
C TYR A 475 -13.31 8.72 11.31
N ARG A 476 -13.36 9.43 12.45
CA ARG A 476 -13.92 10.78 12.53
C ARG A 476 -12.92 11.76 13.12
N VAL A 477 -12.84 12.92 12.48
CA VAL A 477 -12.02 14.06 12.91
C VAL A 477 -12.82 15.34 12.79
N ARG A 478 -12.67 16.24 13.76
CA ARG A 478 -13.23 17.59 13.72
C ARG A 478 -12.10 18.58 13.48
N HIS A 479 -12.23 19.44 12.49
CA HIS A 479 -11.29 20.51 12.24
C HIS A 479 -11.93 21.81 12.72
N ASP A 480 -11.32 22.45 13.73
CA ASP A 480 -11.73 23.79 14.15
C ASP A 480 -10.94 24.84 13.35
N TYR A 481 -11.64 25.76 12.71
CA TYR A 481 -11.13 26.87 11.93
C TYR A 481 -11.23 28.15 12.76
N VAL A 482 -10.11 28.83 12.98
CA VAL A 482 -10.07 30.10 13.71
C VAL A 482 -9.51 31.17 12.80
N ASP A 483 -10.31 32.19 12.52
CA ASP A 483 -9.84 33.41 11.92
C ASP A 483 -9.64 34.48 13.01
N HIS A 484 -8.45 35.04 13.05
CA HIS A 484 -8.11 36.10 13.99
C HIS A 484 -8.40 37.50 13.45
N ASP A 485 -8.49 37.67 12.14
CA ASP A 485 -8.76 38.95 11.50
C ASP A 485 -10.26 39.27 11.63
N GLU A 486 -11.15 38.32 11.33
CA GLU A 486 -12.62 38.45 11.54
C GLU A 486 -13.11 38.02 12.93
N ASP A 487 -12.22 37.52 13.78
CA ASP A 487 -12.51 37.04 15.13
C ASP A 487 -13.57 35.90 15.17
N THR A 488 -13.58 35.04 14.14
CA THR A 488 -14.54 33.95 13.97
C THR A 488 -13.96 32.59 14.38
N ARG A 489 -14.87 31.64 14.67
CA ARG A 489 -14.51 30.24 14.86
C ARG A 489 -15.61 29.32 14.35
N TYR A 490 -15.26 28.51 13.36
CA TYR A 490 -16.11 27.47 12.80
C TYR A 490 -15.49 26.10 12.99
N ASP A 491 -16.27 25.03 12.78
CA ASP A 491 -15.73 23.67 12.75
C ASP A 491 -16.46 22.78 11.73
N ILE A 492 -15.71 21.89 11.08
CA ILE A 492 -16.27 20.86 10.21
C ILE A 492 -15.90 19.49 10.77
N THR A 493 -16.87 18.58 10.85
CA THR A 493 -16.63 17.17 11.20
C THR A 493 -16.59 16.33 9.93
N TYR A 494 -15.46 15.67 9.70
CA TYR A 494 -15.24 14.74 8.60
C TYR A 494 -15.34 13.30 9.10
N ARG A 495 -16.02 12.45 8.32
CA ARG A 495 -16.08 11.00 8.50
C ARG A 495 -15.47 10.32 7.28
N ILE A 496 -14.52 9.44 7.53
CA ILE A 496 -13.89 8.59 6.52
C ILE A 496 -14.32 7.16 6.79
N ASN A 497 -14.91 6.50 5.79
CA ASN A 497 -15.35 5.11 5.88
C ASN A 497 -14.57 4.22 4.90
N ARG A 498 -14.37 2.96 5.28
CA ARG A 498 -14.08 1.87 4.35
C ARG A 498 -15.37 1.08 4.12
N VAL A 499 -15.94 1.19 2.92
CA VAL A 499 -17.29 0.70 2.58
C VAL A 499 -17.29 -0.68 1.90
N ALA A 500 -16.14 -1.13 1.40
CA ALA A 500 -15.92 -2.46 0.85
C ALA A 500 -14.52 -2.95 1.19
#